data_AF-A0A7X9X326-F1
#
_entry.id   AF-A0A7X9X326-F1
#
_cell.length_a   1.000
_cell.length_b   1.000
_cell.length_c   1.000
_cell.angle_alpha   90.00
_cell.angle_beta   90.00
_cell.angle_gamma   90.00
#
_symmetry.space_group_name_H-M   'P 1'
#
loop_
_entity.id
_entity.type
_entity.pdbx_description
1 polymer ?
#
loop_
_entity_poly.entity_id
_entity_poly.type
_entity_poly.pdbx_seq_one_letter_code
_entity_poly.pdbx_strand_id
1 'polypeptide(L)'
;MHLSSPDPSTPSTSAPGAAGARAPTLTRDWICPFCPLLCDDLSAEARGDGTLAVRDTECSRLAQALAQFGATDAQCRSVVDGAEATTDAALARAAQLLANARRPLFGGLATDVDGIRALYTLAAGCGAILDHQHGDALTPATLALQDRGSFFTTLSEVRSRADLLVFFGCQPSRRYPRFFTRMLADTDQARELIFVGCTADPAADGYAQTRSETLLPDADPYATLALWSALAEGHDAATLNRDANANASQGNDNPAATLATLHARILAARYTVVIYEPGALPAPHAALLIEALNRIVKAANRTTRAACLALGGDDGALTANQTITWLSGLPLRTRVSSPARVAGSASLDHDPYRYRTARLLAEREVDALLWVASFAPHAWPASLDPALPLIVLGHPALAPAARARGANTVFIPVATPGIDSGGHLFRVDSSVALPLAAARGAALEPVASLATQLAAQLAAQPATRLPAHEARP
;
A
#
# COMPACT_ATOMS: atom_id res chain seq x y z
N MET A 1 -18.41 5.21 -40.79
CA MET A 1 -19.68 4.81 -40.15
C MET A 1 -19.84 5.68 -38.91
N HIS A 2 -20.95 6.41 -38.85
CA HIS A 2 -21.17 7.53 -37.94
C HIS A 2 -21.19 7.12 -36.47
N LEU A 3 -20.44 7.84 -35.65
CA LEU A 3 -20.54 7.88 -34.20
C LEU A 3 -21.65 8.86 -33.83
N SER A 4 -22.68 8.39 -33.12
CA SER A 4 -23.72 9.25 -32.55
C SER A 4 -23.45 9.48 -31.06
N SER A 5 -23.30 10.75 -30.71
CA SER A 5 -23.25 11.27 -29.33
C SER A 5 -24.67 11.33 -28.75
N PRO A 6 -24.91 10.99 -27.47
CA PRO A 6 -26.15 11.34 -26.79
C PRO A 6 -26.02 12.68 -26.06
N ASP A 7 -26.97 13.55 -26.34
CA ASP A 7 -27.20 14.88 -25.79
C ASP A 7 -28.02 14.77 -24.47
N PRO A 8 -27.66 15.45 -23.36
CA PRO A 8 -28.36 15.29 -22.08
C PRO A 8 -29.30 16.48 -21.80
N SER A 9 -30.56 16.40 -22.24
CA SER A 9 -31.58 17.33 -21.74
C SER A 9 -33.02 16.90 -22.01
N THR A 10 -33.65 16.22 -21.04
CA THR A 10 -35.08 16.38 -20.71
C THR A 10 -35.35 15.84 -19.29
N PRO A 11 -36.07 16.57 -18.42
CA PRO A 11 -36.37 16.12 -17.06
C PRO A 11 -37.67 15.30 -17.04
N SER A 12 -37.62 14.06 -16.53
CA SER A 12 -38.84 13.29 -16.24
C SER A 12 -39.25 13.49 -14.77
N THR A 13 -40.35 14.20 -14.56
CA THR A 13 -41.09 14.23 -13.29
C THR A 13 -41.68 12.85 -12.99
N SER A 14 -41.33 12.25 -11.85
CA SER A 14 -42.01 11.07 -11.30
C SER A 14 -42.51 11.36 -9.88
N ALA A 15 -43.80 11.15 -9.68
CA ALA A 15 -44.51 11.20 -8.40
C ALA A 15 -44.10 10.01 -7.47
N PRO A 16 -44.33 10.10 -6.14
CA PRO A 16 -43.77 9.16 -5.18
C PRO A 16 -44.65 7.91 -5.02
N GLY A 17 -44.04 6.72 -5.16
CA GLY A 17 -44.74 5.46 -4.91
C GLY A 17 -43.81 4.24 -4.83
N ALA A 18 -43.87 3.56 -3.68
CA ALA A 18 -43.37 2.22 -3.35
C ALA A 18 -41.84 1.96 -3.39
N ALA A 19 -41.29 1.58 -2.24
CA ALA A 19 -39.92 1.07 -2.08
C ALA A 19 -39.76 -0.29 -2.79
N GLY A 20 -39.58 -0.26 -4.11
CA GLY A 20 -39.15 -1.41 -4.90
C GLY A 20 -37.64 -1.61 -4.76
N ALA A 21 -37.22 -2.82 -4.42
CA ALA A 21 -35.80 -3.20 -4.41
C ALA A 21 -35.17 -2.87 -5.78
N ARG A 22 -34.14 -2.02 -5.80
CA ARG A 22 -33.40 -1.71 -7.03
C ARG A 22 -32.84 -3.00 -7.63
N ALA A 23 -33.03 -3.18 -8.93
CA ALA A 23 -32.40 -4.25 -9.67
C ALA A 23 -30.87 -4.21 -9.49
N PRO A 24 -30.19 -5.38 -9.44
CA PRO A 24 -28.75 -5.40 -9.26
C PRO A 24 -28.05 -4.69 -10.42
N THR A 25 -27.05 -3.88 -10.10
CA THR A 25 -26.21 -3.20 -11.09
C THR A 25 -24.91 -3.98 -11.26
N LEU A 26 -24.54 -4.29 -12.51
CA LEU A 26 -23.32 -5.03 -12.83
C LEU A 26 -22.28 -4.09 -13.43
N THR A 27 -21.10 -4.02 -12.79
CA THR A 27 -19.92 -3.34 -13.30
C THR A 27 -18.94 -4.38 -13.83
N ARG A 28 -18.75 -4.41 -15.15
CA ARG A 28 -17.78 -5.29 -15.82
C ARG A 28 -16.39 -4.65 -15.79
N ASP A 29 -15.37 -5.48 -15.96
CA ASP A 29 -13.95 -5.07 -15.95
C ASP A 29 -13.62 -4.23 -14.70
N TRP A 30 -14.23 -4.61 -13.58
CA TRP A 30 -14.12 -3.91 -12.31
C TRP A 30 -12.74 -4.17 -11.70
N ILE A 31 -12.11 -3.09 -11.26
CA ILE A 31 -10.77 -3.13 -10.67
C ILE A 31 -10.91 -3.26 -9.16
N CYS A 32 -10.49 -4.41 -8.62
CA CYS A 32 -10.51 -4.66 -7.18
C CYS A 32 -9.47 -3.79 -6.45
N PRO A 33 -9.88 -2.92 -5.49
CA PRO A 33 -8.98 -1.98 -4.84
C PRO A 33 -8.29 -2.52 -3.58
N PHE A 34 -8.53 -3.78 -3.19
CA PHE A 34 -8.18 -4.26 -1.84
C PHE A 34 -6.76 -4.79 -1.66
N CYS A 35 -6.03 -5.06 -2.74
CA CYS A 35 -4.62 -5.44 -2.71
C CYS A 35 -3.91 -4.81 -3.91
N PRO A 36 -2.58 -4.66 -3.87
CA PRO A 36 -1.82 -3.94 -4.88
C PRO A 36 -1.74 -4.68 -6.22
N LEU A 37 -2.27 -5.91 -6.32
CA LEU A 37 -2.44 -6.56 -7.62
C LEU A 37 -3.42 -5.78 -8.50
N LEU A 38 -4.44 -5.13 -7.94
CA LEU A 38 -5.50 -4.43 -8.70
C LEU A 38 -6.05 -5.31 -9.84
N CYS A 39 -6.68 -6.43 -9.47
CA CYS A 39 -7.28 -7.36 -10.44
C CYS A 39 -8.37 -6.63 -11.22
N ASP A 40 -8.25 -6.62 -12.54
CA ASP A 40 -9.02 -5.84 -13.53
C ASP A 40 -9.90 -6.72 -14.44
N ASP A 41 -10.04 -7.99 -14.08
CA ASP A 41 -10.77 -9.04 -14.80
C ASP A 41 -12.06 -9.46 -14.07
N LEU A 42 -12.53 -8.64 -13.12
CA LEU A 42 -13.65 -8.97 -12.26
C LEU A 42 -14.95 -8.34 -12.72
N SER A 43 -16.07 -8.92 -12.29
CA SER A 43 -17.39 -8.32 -12.44
C SER A 43 -18.03 -8.15 -11.07
N ALA A 44 -18.28 -6.89 -10.68
CA ALA A 44 -18.91 -6.55 -9.41
C ALA A 44 -20.41 -6.33 -9.58
N GLU A 45 -21.20 -7.03 -8.77
CA GLU A 45 -22.65 -6.93 -8.70
C GLU A 45 -23.05 -6.17 -7.43
N ALA A 46 -23.61 -4.97 -7.59
CA ALA A 46 -24.24 -4.22 -6.50
C ALA A 46 -25.71 -4.59 -6.39
N ARG A 47 -26.12 -5.07 -5.23
CA ARG A 47 -27.50 -5.49 -4.94
C ARG A 47 -28.32 -4.33 -4.39
N GLY A 48 -29.65 -4.47 -4.43
CA GLY A 48 -30.58 -3.45 -3.94
C GLY A 48 -30.48 -3.15 -2.44
N ASP A 49 -29.86 -4.05 -1.67
CA ASP A 49 -29.54 -3.90 -0.25
C ASP A 49 -28.16 -3.24 -0.01
N GLY A 50 -27.50 -2.72 -1.04
CA GLY A 50 -26.20 -2.05 -0.92
C GLY A 50 -25.01 -2.98 -0.68
N THR A 51 -25.23 -4.30 -0.65
CA THR A 51 -24.15 -5.30 -0.60
C THR A 51 -23.54 -5.50 -1.98
N LEU A 52 -22.29 -5.99 -1.98
CA LEU A 52 -21.52 -6.28 -3.18
C LEU A 52 -21.20 -7.76 -3.26
N ALA A 53 -21.24 -8.30 -4.48
CA ALA A 53 -20.78 -9.65 -4.78
C ALA A 53 -19.89 -9.65 -6.02
N VAL A 54 -18.87 -10.49 -6.00
CA VAL A 54 -18.07 -10.82 -7.20
C VAL A 54 -18.18 -12.33 -7.37
N ARG A 55 -18.64 -12.77 -8.54
CA ARG A 55 -18.86 -14.20 -8.83
C ARG A 55 -17.58 -14.85 -9.36
N ASP A 56 -17.50 -16.17 -9.24
CA ASP A 56 -16.50 -17.02 -9.88
C ASP A 56 -15.04 -16.58 -9.63
N THR A 57 -14.76 -16.06 -8.43
CA THR A 57 -13.44 -15.54 -8.06
C THR A 57 -12.96 -16.13 -6.74
N GLU A 58 -11.87 -16.89 -6.79
CA GLU A 58 -11.20 -17.42 -5.60
C GLU A 58 -10.23 -16.37 -5.03
N CYS A 59 -10.73 -15.51 -4.14
CA CYS A 59 -9.90 -14.54 -3.42
C CYS A 59 -10.47 -14.26 -2.03
N SER A 60 -9.87 -14.89 -1.01
CA SER A 60 -10.28 -14.73 0.40
C SER A 60 -10.24 -13.27 0.85
N ARG A 61 -9.21 -12.51 0.43
CA ARG A 61 -9.06 -11.09 0.75
C ARG A 61 -10.19 -10.23 0.18
N LEU A 62 -10.59 -10.48 -1.08
CA LEU A 62 -11.72 -9.79 -1.69
C LEU A 62 -13.03 -10.12 -0.95
N ALA A 63 -13.28 -11.41 -0.69
CA ALA A 63 -14.49 -11.83 0.02
C ALA A 63 -14.60 -11.20 1.42
N GLN A 64 -13.50 -11.19 2.18
CA GLN A 64 -13.44 -10.54 3.50
C GLN A 64 -13.66 -9.03 3.44
N ALA A 65 -13.11 -8.36 2.42
CA ALA A 65 -13.27 -6.94 2.24
C ALA A 65 -14.71 -6.57 1.88
N LEU A 66 -15.33 -7.29 0.92
CA LEU A 66 -16.72 -7.04 0.53
C LEU A 66 -17.71 -7.23 1.69
N ALA A 67 -17.41 -8.13 2.63
CA ALA A 67 -18.22 -8.35 3.82
C ALA A 67 -18.27 -7.15 4.78
N GLN A 68 -17.41 -6.14 4.59
CA GLN A 68 -17.42 -4.91 5.39
C GLN A 68 -18.43 -3.86 4.88
N PHE A 69 -18.99 -4.05 3.69
CA PHE A 69 -19.87 -3.07 3.05
C PHE A 69 -21.34 -3.51 3.13
N GLY A 70 -22.22 -2.59 3.50
CA GLY A 70 -23.64 -2.86 3.64
C GLY A 70 -24.57 -1.66 3.42
N ALA A 71 -25.88 -1.92 3.49
CA ALA A 71 -26.94 -0.93 3.23
C ALA A 71 -26.86 0.31 4.12
N THR A 72 -26.34 0.14 5.34
CA THR A 72 -26.35 1.14 6.42
C THR A 72 -25.19 2.12 6.35
N ASP A 73 -24.24 1.91 5.43
CA ASP A 73 -23.01 2.70 5.33
C ASP A 73 -23.31 4.17 5.02
N ALA A 74 -24.26 4.42 4.10
CA ALA A 74 -24.65 5.78 3.70
C ALA A 74 -25.38 6.55 4.83
N GLN A 75 -25.91 5.87 5.84
CA GLN A 75 -26.55 6.47 7.00
C GLN A 75 -25.58 6.69 8.16
N CYS A 76 -24.31 6.26 8.03
CA CYS A 76 -23.29 6.46 9.04
C CYS A 76 -23.14 7.96 9.35
N ARG A 77 -23.27 8.31 10.63
CA ARG A 77 -23.08 9.69 11.10
C ARG A 77 -21.64 9.92 11.52
N SER A 78 -21.21 11.18 11.42
CA SER A 78 -19.95 11.62 12.02
C SER A 78 -20.03 11.52 13.55
N VAL A 79 -18.89 11.40 14.20
CA VAL A 79 -18.78 11.33 15.67
C VAL A 79 -17.81 12.40 16.15
N VAL A 80 -18.18 13.13 17.20
CA VAL A 80 -17.33 14.09 17.90
C VAL A 80 -17.38 13.78 19.39
N ASP A 81 -16.22 13.52 19.98
CA ASP A 81 -16.04 13.32 21.43
C ASP A 81 -16.99 12.26 22.03
N GLY A 82 -17.31 11.22 21.25
CA GLY A 82 -18.20 10.13 21.65
C GLY A 82 -19.69 10.35 21.33
N ALA A 83 -20.09 11.51 20.81
CA ALA A 83 -21.46 11.82 20.42
C ALA A 83 -21.62 11.88 18.89
N GLU A 84 -22.81 11.53 18.39
CA GLU A 84 -23.13 11.72 16.97
C GLU A 84 -23.17 13.21 16.61
N ALA A 85 -22.67 13.54 15.42
CA ALA A 85 -22.55 14.91 14.93
C ALA A 85 -22.88 15.00 13.44
N THR A 86 -23.21 16.21 12.99
CA THR A 86 -23.25 16.52 11.56
C THR A 86 -21.84 16.54 10.98
N THR A 87 -21.70 16.31 9.67
CA THR A 87 -20.42 16.40 8.97
C THR A 87 -19.80 17.79 9.14
N ASP A 88 -20.58 18.87 9.04
CA ASP A 88 -20.10 20.24 9.24
C ASP A 88 -19.52 20.47 10.64
N ALA A 89 -20.19 19.98 11.69
CA ALA A 89 -19.70 20.11 13.06
C ALA A 89 -18.41 19.31 13.28
N ALA A 90 -18.32 18.11 12.69
CA ALA A 90 -17.12 17.30 12.74
C ALA A 90 -15.95 17.96 11.98
N LEU A 91 -16.18 18.52 10.79
CA LEU A 91 -15.19 19.28 10.03
C LEU A 91 -14.69 20.51 10.80
N ALA A 92 -15.61 21.28 11.39
CA ALA A 92 -15.24 22.45 12.20
C ALA A 92 -14.36 22.05 13.40
N ARG A 93 -14.71 20.96 14.09
CA ARG A 93 -13.91 20.43 15.20
C ARG A 93 -12.54 19.95 14.73
N ALA A 94 -12.48 19.19 13.64
CA ALA A 94 -11.23 18.71 13.07
C ALA A 94 -10.32 19.87 12.62
N ALA A 95 -10.86 20.89 11.96
CA ALA A 95 -10.12 22.08 11.57
C ALA A 95 -9.55 22.83 12.79
N GLN A 96 -10.34 22.97 13.85
CA GLN A 96 -9.88 23.57 15.11
C GLN A 96 -8.72 22.78 15.76
N LEU A 97 -8.80 21.44 15.76
CA LEU A 97 -7.73 20.59 16.29
C LEU A 97 -6.44 20.75 15.48
N LEU A 98 -6.53 20.77 14.13
CA LEU A 98 -5.38 20.96 13.25
C LEU A 98 -4.78 22.37 13.32
N ALA A 99 -5.61 23.41 13.50
CA ALA A 99 -5.14 24.79 13.64
C ALA A 99 -4.29 24.98 14.90
N ASN A 100 -4.64 24.28 15.99
CA ASN A 100 -3.91 24.32 17.25
C ASN A 100 -2.69 23.39 17.29
N ALA A 101 -2.61 22.42 16.36
CA ALA A 101 -1.51 21.47 16.28
C ALA A 101 -0.24 22.15 15.73
N ARG A 102 0.87 21.98 16.44
CA ARG A 102 2.20 22.45 16.05
C ARG A 102 2.91 21.44 15.17
N ARG A 103 2.73 20.15 15.44
CA ARG A 103 3.37 19.04 14.72
C ARG A 103 2.39 17.87 14.51
N PRO A 104 1.36 18.08 13.67
CA PRO A 104 0.41 17.01 13.35
C PRO A 104 1.06 15.90 12.53
N LEU A 105 0.62 14.66 12.75
CA LEU A 105 0.92 13.49 11.93
C LEU A 105 -0.32 13.12 11.12
N PHE A 106 -0.15 12.95 9.81
CA PHE A 106 -1.15 12.34 8.95
C PHE A 106 -0.71 10.89 8.70
N GLY A 107 -1.40 9.98 9.39
CA GLY A 107 -1.16 8.55 9.38
C GLY A 107 -2.26 7.79 8.63
N GLY A 108 -2.07 6.48 8.47
CA GLY A 108 -2.99 5.65 7.70
C GLY A 108 -2.74 5.88 6.21
N LEU A 109 -3.14 7.06 5.72
CA LEU A 109 -3.02 7.51 4.32
C LEU A 109 -3.55 6.49 3.30
N ALA A 110 -4.47 5.63 3.72
CA ALA A 110 -5.07 4.62 2.87
C ALA A 110 -6.21 5.26 2.07
N THR A 111 -5.88 5.81 0.90
CA THR A 111 -6.80 6.45 -0.05
C THR A 111 -6.20 6.48 -1.47
N ASP A 112 -6.91 7.07 -2.42
CA ASP A 112 -6.50 7.14 -3.83
C ASP A 112 -5.63 8.37 -4.14
N VAL A 113 -5.24 8.56 -5.40
CA VAL A 113 -4.43 9.71 -5.83
C VAL A 113 -5.06 11.04 -5.44
N ASP A 114 -6.36 11.22 -5.67
CA ASP A 114 -7.03 12.51 -5.40
C ASP A 114 -7.11 12.78 -3.89
N GLY A 115 -7.39 11.74 -3.10
CA GLY A 115 -7.32 11.82 -1.64
C GLY A 115 -5.93 12.26 -1.16
N ILE A 116 -4.85 11.66 -1.65
CA ILE A 116 -3.48 12.03 -1.25
C ILE A 116 -3.11 13.45 -1.69
N ARG A 117 -3.52 13.90 -2.89
CA ARG A 117 -3.28 15.28 -3.35
C ARG A 117 -3.94 16.32 -2.44
N ALA A 118 -5.19 16.07 -2.06
CA ALA A 118 -5.92 16.95 -1.15
C ALA A 118 -5.32 16.93 0.27
N LEU A 119 -4.96 15.75 0.78
CA LEU A 119 -4.29 15.60 2.07
C LEU A 119 -2.92 16.26 2.09
N TYR A 120 -2.15 16.21 1.00
CA TYR A 120 -0.86 16.90 0.88
C TYR A 120 -1.04 18.41 0.98
N THR A 121 -2.07 18.96 0.33
CA THR A 121 -2.39 20.39 0.40
C THR A 121 -2.78 20.81 1.83
N LEU A 122 -3.64 20.02 2.48
CA LEU A 122 -4.00 20.22 3.89
C LEU A 122 -2.77 20.13 4.80
N ALA A 123 -1.93 19.12 4.61
CA ALA A 123 -0.70 18.89 5.37
C ALA A 123 0.26 20.07 5.24
N ALA A 124 0.44 20.61 4.03
CA ALA A 124 1.27 21.80 3.81
C ALA A 124 0.70 23.02 4.56
N GLY A 125 -0.64 23.15 4.63
CA GLY A 125 -1.31 24.20 5.39
C GLY A 125 -1.11 24.09 6.91
N CYS A 126 -1.04 22.87 7.46
CA CYS A 126 -0.86 22.62 8.90
C CYS A 126 0.53 22.10 9.30
N GLY A 127 1.51 22.08 8.40
CA GLY A 127 2.89 21.69 8.73
C GLY A 127 3.06 20.22 9.11
N ALA A 128 2.26 19.30 8.54
CA ALA A 128 2.15 17.92 8.98
C ALA A 128 3.26 16.99 8.46
N ILE A 129 3.48 15.90 9.19
CA ILE A 129 4.28 14.74 8.77
C ILE A 129 3.36 13.76 8.04
N LEU A 130 3.79 13.22 6.90
CA LEU A 130 3.04 12.24 6.12
C LEU A 130 3.70 10.86 6.23
N ASP A 131 3.00 9.86 6.78
CA ASP A 131 3.46 8.46 6.80
C ASP A 131 2.27 7.51 6.60
N HIS A 132 2.48 6.43 5.85
CA HIS A 132 1.43 5.44 5.58
C HIS A 132 1.43 4.38 6.67
N GLN A 133 0.29 3.73 6.94
CA GLN A 133 0.25 2.58 7.88
C GLN A 133 1.20 1.43 7.48
N HIS A 134 1.53 1.34 6.19
CA HIS A 134 2.47 0.36 5.62
C HIS A 134 3.85 0.97 5.34
N GLY A 135 4.17 2.13 5.91
CA GLY A 135 5.43 2.83 5.70
C GLY A 135 6.66 1.98 6.06
N ASP A 136 6.57 1.17 7.13
CA ASP A 136 7.66 0.27 7.55
C ASP A 136 7.92 -0.85 6.53
N ALA A 137 6.88 -1.31 5.81
CA ALA A 137 7.04 -2.28 4.73
C ALA A 137 7.61 -1.63 3.45
N LEU A 138 7.21 -0.40 3.13
CA LEU A 138 7.66 0.30 1.90
C LEU A 138 9.08 0.87 1.99
N THR A 139 9.45 1.40 3.16
CA THR A 139 10.69 2.16 3.34
C THR A 139 11.95 1.35 2.98
N PRO A 140 12.11 0.07 3.37
CA PRO A 140 13.28 -0.72 3.01
C PRO A 140 13.58 -0.78 1.50
N ALA A 141 12.54 -0.94 0.67
CA ALA A 141 12.69 -0.95 -0.77
C ALA A 141 13.05 0.43 -1.33
N THR A 142 12.51 1.49 -0.74
CA THR A 142 12.82 2.88 -1.10
C THR A 142 14.27 3.24 -0.78
N LEU A 143 14.76 2.86 0.41
CA LEU A 143 16.15 3.09 0.82
C LEU A 143 17.13 2.36 -0.11
N ALA A 144 16.89 1.07 -0.36
CA ALA A 144 17.74 0.29 -1.28
C ALA A 144 17.76 0.89 -2.71
N LEU A 145 16.62 1.39 -3.19
CA LEU A 145 16.53 2.09 -4.48
C LEU A 145 17.34 3.40 -4.48
N GLN A 146 17.21 4.22 -3.43
CA GLN A 146 17.91 5.51 -3.30
C GLN A 146 19.42 5.35 -3.24
N ASP A 147 19.91 4.31 -2.55
CA ASP A 147 21.35 4.10 -2.37
C ASP A 147 22.02 3.48 -3.61
N ARG A 148 21.38 2.50 -4.27
CA ARG A 148 22.04 1.66 -5.30
C ARG A 148 21.29 1.50 -6.61
N GLY A 149 20.07 2.02 -6.72
CA GLY A 149 19.18 1.75 -7.85
C GLY A 149 18.54 0.35 -7.79
N SER A 150 17.66 0.07 -8.74
CA SER A 150 16.99 -1.23 -8.89
C SER A 150 16.62 -1.49 -10.36
N PHE A 151 16.39 -2.76 -10.71
CA PHE A 151 15.88 -3.18 -12.03
C PHE A 151 14.48 -3.73 -11.83
N PHE A 152 13.45 -3.02 -12.26
CA PHE A 152 12.06 -3.41 -12.05
C PHE A 152 11.47 -4.13 -13.27
N THR A 153 10.39 -4.87 -13.05
CA THR A 153 9.56 -5.50 -14.10
C THR A 153 8.09 -5.16 -13.89
N THR A 154 7.27 -5.41 -14.91
CA THR A 154 5.80 -5.34 -14.80
C THR A 154 5.18 -6.71 -14.63
N LEU A 155 3.94 -6.76 -14.13
CA LEU A 155 3.14 -8.00 -14.10
C LEU A 155 2.98 -8.60 -15.50
N SER A 156 2.86 -7.76 -16.53
CA SER A 156 2.75 -8.19 -17.92
C SER A 156 4.05 -8.83 -18.44
N GLU A 157 5.22 -8.29 -18.06
CA GLU A 157 6.51 -8.91 -18.43
C GLU A 157 6.75 -10.22 -17.69
N VAL A 158 6.37 -10.30 -16.40
CA VAL A 158 6.37 -11.56 -15.66
C VAL A 158 5.50 -12.59 -16.38
N ARG A 159 4.26 -12.23 -16.72
CA ARG A 159 3.32 -13.12 -17.42
C ARG A 159 3.76 -13.50 -18.83
N SER A 160 4.43 -12.63 -19.59
CA SER A 160 4.70 -12.90 -21.02
C SER A 160 6.13 -13.35 -21.32
N ARG A 161 7.08 -13.17 -20.41
CA ARG A 161 8.52 -13.36 -20.69
C ARG A 161 9.22 -14.25 -19.69
N ALA A 162 8.87 -14.19 -18.41
CA ALA A 162 9.64 -14.85 -17.36
C ALA A 162 9.55 -16.38 -17.44
N ASP A 163 10.68 -17.02 -17.74
CA ASP A 163 10.86 -18.48 -17.74
C ASP A 163 11.43 -19.00 -16.40
N LEU A 164 12.06 -18.12 -15.60
CA LEU A 164 12.50 -18.42 -14.24
C LEU A 164 11.96 -17.37 -13.24
N LEU A 165 11.20 -17.82 -12.25
CA LEU A 165 10.73 -17.01 -11.13
C LEU A 165 11.41 -17.46 -9.84
N VAL A 166 12.11 -16.55 -9.16
CA VAL A 166 12.79 -16.82 -7.90
C VAL A 166 12.11 -16.04 -6.78
N PHE A 167 11.42 -16.73 -5.88
CA PHE A 167 10.76 -16.17 -4.70
C PHE A 167 11.72 -16.19 -3.51
N PHE A 168 12.05 -15.04 -2.95
CA PHE A 168 12.95 -14.95 -1.80
C PHE A 168 12.17 -14.62 -0.53
N GLY A 169 12.15 -15.57 0.41
CA GLY A 169 11.56 -15.39 1.75
C GLY A 169 10.06 -15.08 1.75
N CYS A 170 9.33 -15.38 0.67
CA CYS A 170 7.91 -15.04 0.54
C CYS A 170 7.06 -16.16 -0.06
N GLN A 171 5.77 -16.14 0.28
CA GLN A 171 4.71 -16.94 -0.34
C GLN A 171 3.59 -15.98 -0.78
N PRO A 172 3.64 -15.48 -2.04
CA PRO A 172 2.76 -14.43 -2.53
C PRO A 172 1.27 -14.65 -2.26
N SER A 173 0.78 -15.89 -2.32
CA SER A 173 -0.65 -16.20 -2.19
C SER A 173 -1.22 -15.88 -0.82
N ARG A 174 -0.37 -15.82 0.22
CA ARG A 174 -0.79 -15.48 1.59
C ARG A 174 -1.36 -14.06 1.70
N ARG A 175 -0.76 -13.09 0.98
CA ARG A 175 -1.18 -11.68 0.98
C ARG A 175 -1.86 -11.26 -0.32
N TYR A 176 -1.54 -11.93 -1.43
CA TYR A 176 -1.99 -11.63 -2.78
C TYR A 176 -2.55 -12.91 -3.43
N PRO A 177 -3.74 -13.40 -3.01
CA PRO A 177 -4.23 -14.74 -3.33
C PRO A 177 -4.26 -15.07 -4.83
N ARG A 178 -4.53 -14.08 -5.68
CA ARG A 178 -4.61 -14.24 -7.14
C ARG A 178 -3.28 -14.03 -7.87
N PHE A 179 -2.15 -13.91 -7.16
CA PHE A 179 -0.84 -13.66 -7.79
C PHE A 179 -0.53 -14.69 -8.88
N PHE A 180 -0.57 -15.99 -8.54
CA PHE A 180 -0.30 -17.05 -9.49
C PHE A 180 -1.35 -17.13 -10.59
N THR A 181 -2.63 -16.95 -10.29
CA THR A 181 -3.68 -16.89 -11.32
C THR A 181 -3.37 -15.79 -12.35
N ARG A 182 -2.98 -14.60 -11.89
CA ARG A 182 -2.65 -13.50 -12.80
C ARG A 182 -1.38 -13.74 -13.61
N MET A 183 -0.39 -14.43 -13.05
CA MET A 183 0.93 -14.60 -13.67
C MET A 183 1.03 -15.86 -14.53
N LEU A 184 0.28 -16.90 -14.19
CA LEU A 184 0.47 -18.27 -14.68
C LEU A 184 -0.79 -18.92 -15.27
N ALA A 185 -1.99 -18.36 -15.07
CA ALA A 185 -3.18 -18.90 -15.74
C ALA A 185 -3.17 -18.58 -17.24
N ASP A 186 -3.71 -19.52 -18.02
CA ASP A 186 -3.89 -19.40 -19.47
C ASP A 186 -2.58 -19.09 -20.22
N THR A 187 -1.47 -19.70 -19.80
CA THR A 187 -0.18 -19.60 -20.49
C THR A 187 0.41 -20.99 -20.73
N ASP A 188 0.88 -21.21 -21.96
CA ASP A 188 1.58 -22.43 -22.37
C ASP A 188 3.09 -22.36 -22.11
N GLN A 189 3.58 -21.29 -21.46
CA GLN A 189 5.00 -21.10 -21.19
C GLN A 189 5.45 -21.99 -20.02
N ALA A 190 6.40 -22.88 -20.29
CA ALA A 190 7.09 -23.65 -19.25
C ALA A 190 7.88 -22.71 -18.33
N ARG A 191 7.75 -22.89 -17.02
CA ARG A 191 8.38 -22.04 -15.99
C ARG A 191 8.95 -22.83 -14.84
N GLU A 192 10.10 -22.39 -14.39
CA GLU A 192 10.70 -22.84 -13.14
C GLU A 192 10.37 -21.84 -12.02
N LEU A 193 9.87 -22.35 -10.90
CA LEU A 193 9.53 -21.57 -9.70
C LEU A 193 10.46 -22.00 -8.57
N ILE A 194 11.34 -21.11 -8.12
CA ILE A 194 12.34 -21.42 -7.09
C ILE A 194 12.07 -20.59 -5.85
N PHE A 195 11.83 -21.27 -4.74
CA PHE A 195 11.59 -20.65 -3.44
C PHE A 195 12.87 -20.75 -2.61
N VAL A 196 13.49 -19.60 -2.30
CA VAL A 196 14.75 -19.51 -1.57
C VAL A 196 14.49 -18.91 -0.20
N GLY A 197 14.92 -19.59 0.88
CA GLY A 197 14.68 -19.10 2.24
C GLY A 197 13.21 -19.17 2.68
N CYS A 198 12.39 -19.93 1.95
CA CYS A 198 11.00 -20.21 2.27
C CYS A 198 10.57 -21.52 1.62
N THR A 199 9.49 -22.11 2.13
CA THR A 199 8.85 -23.26 1.48
C THR A 199 8.07 -22.82 0.24
N ALA A 200 7.91 -23.75 -0.72
CA ALA A 200 7.08 -23.52 -1.90
C ALA A 200 5.67 -23.06 -1.53
N ASP A 201 5.16 -22.06 -2.26
CA ASP A 201 3.81 -21.56 -2.09
C ASP A 201 2.81 -22.60 -2.64
N PRO A 202 1.90 -23.16 -1.82
CA PRO A 202 0.96 -24.18 -2.28
C PRO A 202 0.05 -23.71 -3.41
N ALA A 203 -0.20 -22.40 -3.53
CA ALA A 203 -1.00 -21.86 -4.63
C ALA A 203 -0.26 -21.82 -5.97
N ALA A 204 1.05 -22.14 -5.99
CA ALA A 204 1.77 -22.40 -7.22
C ALA A 204 1.51 -23.83 -7.74
N ASP A 205 1.00 -24.73 -6.89
CA ASP A 205 0.59 -26.06 -7.30
C ASP A 205 -0.71 -25.98 -8.12
N GLY A 206 -0.79 -26.74 -9.21
CA GLY A 206 -1.97 -26.78 -10.09
C GLY A 206 -1.78 -26.13 -11.46
N TYR A 207 -0.65 -25.46 -11.72
CA TYR A 207 -0.32 -24.94 -13.05
C TYR A 207 0.56 -25.95 -13.81
N ALA A 208 -0.01 -26.61 -14.81
CA ALA A 208 0.60 -27.76 -15.51
C ALA A 208 1.98 -27.47 -16.14
N GLN A 209 2.24 -26.22 -16.53
CA GLN A 209 3.50 -25.80 -17.17
C GLN A 209 4.55 -25.31 -16.16
N THR A 210 4.41 -25.65 -14.88
CA THR A 210 5.29 -25.13 -13.82
C THR A 210 5.99 -26.24 -13.06
N ARG A 211 7.23 -25.99 -12.67
CA ARG A 211 7.98 -26.84 -11.75
C ARG A 211 8.46 -26.01 -10.57
N SER A 212 7.96 -26.35 -9.38
CA SER A 212 8.36 -25.72 -8.13
C SER A 212 9.49 -26.49 -7.44
N GLU A 213 10.43 -25.76 -6.87
CA GLU A 213 11.51 -26.31 -6.04
C GLU A 213 11.81 -25.36 -4.88
N THR A 214 12.12 -25.94 -3.71
CA THR A 214 12.46 -25.20 -2.49
C THR A 214 13.95 -25.36 -2.20
N LEU A 215 14.63 -24.25 -1.97
CA LEU A 215 16.04 -24.19 -1.63
C LEU A 215 16.21 -23.48 -0.28
N LEU A 216 16.96 -24.11 0.62
CA LEU A 216 17.40 -23.50 1.88
C LEU A 216 16.23 -22.91 2.72
N PRO A 217 15.13 -23.64 2.96
CA PRO A 217 13.90 -23.08 3.54
C PRO A 217 14.08 -22.48 4.95
N ASP A 218 15.07 -22.98 5.72
CA ASP A 218 15.36 -22.57 7.09
C ASP A 218 16.68 -21.80 7.23
N ALA A 219 17.31 -21.42 6.12
CA ALA A 219 18.58 -20.71 6.16
C ALA A 219 18.42 -19.25 6.56
N ASP A 220 19.41 -18.71 7.28
CA ASP A 220 19.46 -17.29 7.61
C ASP A 220 19.51 -16.44 6.32
N PRO A 221 18.58 -15.50 6.11
CA PRO A 221 18.49 -14.76 4.86
C PRO A 221 19.68 -13.82 4.64
N TYR A 222 20.31 -13.30 5.71
CA TYR A 222 21.48 -12.43 5.59
C TYR A 222 22.69 -13.22 5.11
N ALA A 223 22.98 -14.37 5.73
CA ALA A 223 24.05 -15.27 5.31
C ALA A 223 23.81 -15.79 3.88
N THR A 224 22.57 -16.18 3.57
CA THR A 224 22.18 -16.66 2.23
C THR A 224 22.47 -15.61 1.16
N LEU A 225 22.04 -14.36 1.35
CA LEU A 225 22.26 -13.30 0.37
C LEU A 225 23.70 -12.81 0.32
N ALA A 226 24.44 -12.83 1.42
CA ALA A 226 25.88 -12.53 1.42
C ALA A 226 26.65 -13.54 0.56
N LEU A 227 26.37 -14.84 0.76
CA LEU A 227 26.95 -15.93 0.00
C LEU A 227 26.57 -15.86 -1.49
N TRP A 228 25.28 -15.66 -1.77
CA TRP A 228 24.78 -15.53 -3.14
C TRP A 228 25.34 -14.30 -3.85
N SER A 229 25.48 -13.16 -3.16
CA SER A 229 26.12 -11.96 -3.71
C SER A 229 27.57 -12.19 -4.09
N ALA A 230 28.33 -12.93 -3.27
CA ALA A 230 29.71 -13.28 -3.60
C ALA A 230 29.78 -14.19 -4.85
N LEU A 231 28.93 -15.22 -4.91
CA LEU A 231 28.83 -16.09 -6.08
C LEU A 231 28.46 -15.32 -7.36
N ALA A 232 27.52 -14.37 -7.25
CA ALA A 232 27.09 -13.53 -8.38
C ALA A 232 28.19 -12.60 -8.91
N GLU A 233 29.19 -12.27 -8.10
CA GLU A 233 30.37 -11.49 -8.52
C GLU A 233 31.54 -12.37 -8.97
N GLY A 234 31.34 -13.69 -9.09
CA GLY A 234 32.32 -14.63 -9.64
C GLY A 234 33.23 -15.31 -8.62
N HIS A 235 32.91 -15.25 -7.32
CA HIS A 235 33.62 -16.04 -6.32
C HIS A 235 33.28 -17.54 -6.46
N ASP A 236 34.26 -18.41 -6.23
CA ASP A 236 34.08 -19.86 -6.34
C ASP A 236 33.43 -20.42 -5.06
N ALA A 237 32.41 -21.26 -5.21
CA ALA A 237 31.68 -21.88 -4.10
C ALA A 237 32.57 -22.68 -3.14
N ALA A 238 33.63 -23.34 -3.63
CA ALA A 238 34.57 -24.09 -2.81
C ALA A 238 35.40 -23.17 -1.89
N THR A 239 35.62 -21.92 -2.30
CA THR A 239 36.36 -20.94 -1.49
C THR A 239 35.53 -20.35 -0.35
N LEU A 240 34.21 -20.28 -0.54
CA LEU A 240 33.26 -19.72 0.42
C LEU A 240 32.83 -20.72 1.50
N ASN A 241 33.21 -21.99 1.35
CA ASN A 241 32.80 -23.10 2.23
C ASN A 241 33.73 -23.36 3.43
N ARG A 242 34.73 -22.50 3.70
CA ARG A 242 35.80 -22.83 4.67
C ARG A 242 35.37 -22.80 6.14
N ASP A 243 34.25 -22.14 6.48
CA ASP A 243 33.85 -21.97 7.89
C ASP A 243 32.64 -22.82 8.32
N ALA A 244 31.97 -23.53 7.40
CA ALA A 244 30.80 -24.37 7.72
C ALA A 244 31.14 -25.76 8.29
N ASN A 245 32.42 -26.16 8.24
CA ASN A 245 32.87 -27.53 8.54
C ASN A 245 33.27 -27.80 10.01
N ALA A 246 32.95 -26.93 10.95
CA ALA A 246 33.21 -27.24 12.37
C ALA A 246 32.10 -28.03 13.07
N ASN A 247 30.84 -28.01 12.59
CA ASN A 247 29.71 -28.62 13.30
C ASN A 247 28.54 -29.16 12.43
N ALA A 248 28.67 -29.24 11.10
CA ALA A 248 27.59 -29.76 10.26
C ALA A 248 27.59 -31.31 10.24
N SER A 249 26.62 -31.89 10.92
CA SER A 249 26.20 -33.29 10.81
C SER A 249 25.98 -33.69 9.34
N GLN A 250 26.38 -34.92 9.02
CA GLN A 250 26.22 -35.57 7.71
C GLN A 250 24.74 -35.50 7.26
N GLY A 251 24.44 -34.68 6.24
CA GLY A 251 23.11 -34.70 5.61
C GLY A 251 22.62 -33.42 4.91
N ASN A 252 23.26 -32.25 5.07
CA ASN A 252 22.76 -31.01 4.47
C ASN A 252 23.53 -30.61 3.20
N ASP A 253 22.79 -30.32 2.12
CA ASP A 253 23.30 -29.69 0.90
C ASP A 253 24.10 -28.42 1.24
N ASN A 254 25.32 -28.33 0.69
CA ASN A 254 26.20 -27.17 0.88
C ASN A 254 25.51 -25.90 0.32
N PRO A 255 25.16 -24.90 1.16
CA PRO A 255 24.45 -23.70 0.70
C PRO A 255 25.17 -22.96 -0.43
N ALA A 256 26.51 -22.94 -0.43
CA ALA A 256 27.30 -22.28 -1.47
C ALA A 256 27.14 -23.01 -2.81
N ALA A 257 27.14 -24.34 -2.80
CA ALA A 257 26.95 -25.14 -4.01
C ALA A 257 25.52 -25.05 -4.54
N THR A 258 24.53 -25.06 -3.64
CA THR A 258 23.11 -24.87 -3.99
C THR A 258 22.87 -23.51 -4.64
N LEU A 259 23.39 -22.43 -4.04
CA LEU A 259 23.26 -21.08 -4.59
C LEU A 259 24.08 -20.89 -5.87
N ALA A 260 25.22 -21.55 -6.02
CA ALA A 260 25.99 -21.52 -7.26
C ALA A 260 25.21 -22.18 -8.41
N THR A 261 24.53 -23.29 -8.12
CA THR A 261 23.65 -23.98 -9.07
C THR A 261 22.45 -23.10 -9.45
N LEU A 262 21.81 -22.44 -8.48
CA LEU A 262 20.76 -21.46 -8.75
C LEU A 262 21.27 -20.31 -9.61
N HIS A 263 22.43 -19.74 -9.30
CA HIS A 263 22.99 -18.63 -10.07
C HIS A 263 23.31 -19.05 -11.52
N ALA A 264 23.83 -20.26 -11.74
CA ALA A 264 24.01 -20.79 -13.09
C ALA A 264 22.69 -20.91 -13.87
N ARG A 265 21.60 -21.34 -13.22
CA ARG A 265 20.25 -21.36 -13.83
C ARG A 265 19.77 -19.97 -14.21
N ILE A 266 20.01 -18.97 -13.35
CA ILE A 266 19.68 -17.57 -13.65
C ILE A 266 20.43 -17.07 -14.89
N LEU A 267 21.72 -17.39 -15.02
CA LEU A 267 22.51 -17.00 -16.19
C LEU A 267 22.06 -17.72 -17.48
N ALA A 268 21.51 -18.92 -17.37
CA ALA A 268 20.99 -19.70 -18.49
C ALA A 268 19.55 -19.33 -18.91
N ALA A 269 18.75 -18.76 -17.99
CA ALA A 269 17.38 -18.34 -18.24
C ALA A 269 17.30 -17.16 -19.21
N ARG A 270 16.19 -17.04 -19.95
CA ARG A 270 15.95 -15.94 -20.89
C ARG A 270 15.53 -14.67 -20.17
N TYR A 271 14.70 -14.80 -19.14
CA TYR A 271 14.24 -13.70 -18.32
C TYR A 271 13.93 -14.17 -16.90
N THR A 272 14.82 -13.83 -15.97
CA THR A 272 14.63 -14.15 -14.55
C THR A 272 13.89 -13.01 -13.84
N VAL A 273 12.90 -13.34 -13.02
CA VAL A 273 12.32 -12.36 -12.07
C VAL A 273 12.53 -12.84 -10.64
N VAL A 274 13.22 -12.01 -9.85
CA VAL A 274 13.35 -12.18 -8.40
C VAL A 274 12.19 -11.47 -7.72
N ILE A 275 11.34 -12.23 -7.03
CA ILE A 275 10.12 -11.78 -6.38
C ILE A 275 10.34 -11.82 -4.87
N TYR A 276 9.99 -10.74 -4.18
CA TYR A 276 10.09 -10.66 -2.73
C TYR A 276 9.01 -9.75 -2.16
N GLU A 277 8.69 -9.93 -0.88
CA GLU A 277 7.77 -9.07 -0.14
C GLU A 277 8.55 -8.25 0.89
N PRO A 278 8.73 -6.93 0.71
CA PRO A 278 9.44 -6.10 1.67
C PRO A 278 8.94 -6.25 3.11
N GLY A 279 7.63 -6.39 3.31
CA GLY A 279 7.01 -6.58 4.62
C GLY A 279 7.15 -7.98 5.23
N ALA A 280 7.62 -8.97 4.46
CA ALA A 280 7.90 -10.33 4.94
C ALA A 280 9.38 -10.54 5.31
N LEU A 281 10.26 -9.62 4.90
CA LEU A 281 11.69 -9.70 5.20
C LEU A 281 11.97 -9.35 6.68
N PRO A 282 12.98 -9.96 7.31
CA PRO A 282 13.33 -9.67 8.70
C PRO A 282 13.69 -8.19 8.93
N ALA A 283 13.01 -7.57 9.89
CA ALA A 283 13.35 -6.26 10.43
C ALA A 283 14.52 -6.36 11.44
N PRO A 284 15.28 -5.26 11.71
CA PRO A 284 15.11 -3.92 11.15
C PRO A 284 15.90 -3.68 9.85
N HIS A 285 16.72 -4.63 9.39
CA HIS A 285 17.68 -4.41 8.30
C HIS A 285 17.23 -4.96 6.94
N ALA A 286 15.92 -5.03 6.68
CA ALA A 286 15.36 -5.49 5.41
C ALA A 286 15.92 -4.74 4.17
N ALA A 287 16.33 -3.47 4.33
CA ALA A 287 16.95 -2.70 3.25
C ALA A 287 18.25 -3.35 2.74
N LEU A 288 19.06 -3.96 3.62
CA LEU A 288 20.29 -4.65 3.25
C LEU A 288 19.99 -5.93 2.43
N LEU A 289 18.93 -6.64 2.79
CA LEU A 289 18.49 -7.83 2.05
C LEU A 289 18.03 -7.43 0.64
N ILE A 290 17.23 -6.36 0.53
CA ILE A 290 16.76 -5.85 -0.76
C ILE A 290 17.91 -5.33 -1.62
N GLU A 291 18.87 -4.61 -1.03
CA GLU A 291 20.09 -4.17 -1.72
C GLU A 291 20.87 -5.38 -2.27
N ALA A 292 21.02 -6.45 -1.49
CA ALA A 292 21.71 -7.66 -1.92
C ALA A 292 20.98 -8.38 -3.07
N LEU A 293 19.65 -8.49 -3.02
CA LEU A 293 18.84 -9.00 -4.15
C LEU A 293 19.06 -8.16 -5.41
N ASN A 294 19.00 -6.82 -5.28
CA ASN A 294 19.25 -5.90 -6.41
C ASN A 294 20.67 -6.05 -6.96
N ARG A 295 21.67 -6.28 -6.10
CA ARG A 295 23.06 -6.51 -6.51
C ARG A 295 23.20 -7.81 -7.32
N ILE A 296 22.58 -8.91 -6.87
CA ILE A 296 22.57 -10.19 -7.58
C ILE A 296 21.94 -10.02 -8.96
N VAL A 297 20.79 -9.35 -9.05
CA VAL A 297 20.12 -9.04 -10.32
C VAL A 297 21.00 -8.14 -11.21
N LYS A 298 21.66 -7.13 -10.64
CA LYS A 298 22.59 -6.26 -11.38
C LYS A 298 23.78 -7.03 -11.93
N ALA A 299 24.32 -8.00 -11.19
CA ALA A 299 25.40 -8.86 -11.64
C ALA A 299 24.94 -9.78 -12.79
N ALA A 300 23.77 -10.43 -12.66
CA ALA A 300 23.20 -11.27 -13.71
C ALA A 300 22.95 -10.47 -15.01
N ASN A 301 22.53 -9.21 -14.91
CA ASN A 301 22.29 -8.35 -16.08
C ASN A 301 23.54 -8.01 -16.90
N ARG A 302 24.75 -8.35 -16.44
CA ARG A 302 25.97 -8.24 -17.26
C ARG A 302 25.94 -9.18 -18.46
N THR A 303 25.22 -10.31 -18.39
CA THR A 303 25.22 -11.35 -19.43
C THR A 303 23.82 -11.84 -19.83
N THR A 304 22.82 -11.75 -18.95
CA THR A 304 21.42 -12.12 -19.24
C THR A 304 20.45 -10.98 -18.91
N ARG A 305 19.14 -11.23 -18.86
CA ARG A 305 18.11 -10.29 -18.41
C ARG A 305 17.46 -10.80 -17.13
N ALA A 306 17.52 -9.98 -16.10
CA ALA A 306 16.88 -10.24 -14.82
C ALA A 306 16.25 -8.97 -14.25
N ALA A 307 15.20 -9.11 -13.45
CA ALA A 307 14.54 -7.99 -12.79
C ALA A 307 14.01 -8.39 -11.41
N CYS A 308 13.64 -7.39 -10.62
CA CYS A 308 13.01 -7.50 -9.32
C CYS A 308 11.53 -7.13 -9.41
N LEU A 309 10.68 -7.87 -8.70
CA LEU A 309 9.30 -7.51 -8.42
C LEU A 309 9.08 -7.50 -6.90
N ALA A 310 9.00 -6.29 -6.34
CA ALA A 310 8.68 -6.10 -4.93
C ALA A 310 7.15 -6.13 -4.75
N LEU A 311 6.64 -7.16 -4.08
CA LEU A 311 5.23 -7.28 -3.77
C LEU A 311 4.89 -6.48 -2.51
N GLY A 312 4.25 -5.34 -2.69
CA GLY A 312 3.86 -4.42 -1.62
C GLY A 312 2.89 -3.35 -2.12
N GLY A 313 2.61 -2.35 -1.29
CA GLY A 313 1.70 -1.26 -1.67
C GLY A 313 0.25 -1.47 -1.26
N ASP A 314 0.00 -2.33 -0.26
CA ASP A 314 -1.32 -2.56 0.33
C ASP A 314 -2.04 -1.26 0.70
N ASP A 315 -3.37 -1.26 0.63
CA ASP A 315 -4.24 -0.11 0.97
C ASP A 315 -3.86 1.21 0.30
N GLY A 316 -3.28 1.16 -0.90
CA GLY A 316 -2.85 2.35 -1.62
C GLY A 316 -1.51 2.94 -1.14
N ALA A 317 -0.72 2.20 -0.35
CA ALA A 317 0.55 2.70 0.17
C ALA A 317 1.52 3.11 -0.95
N LEU A 318 1.55 2.35 -2.05
CA LEU A 318 2.36 2.69 -3.22
C LEU A 318 1.81 3.95 -3.93
N THR A 319 0.49 4.08 -4.03
CA THR A 319 -0.18 5.29 -4.53
C THR A 319 0.20 6.52 -3.72
N ALA A 320 0.16 6.42 -2.39
CA ALA A 320 0.54 7.51 -1.49
C ALA A 320 2.01 7.90 -1.68
N ASN A 321 2.90 6.91 -1.73
CA ASN A 321 4.32 7.15 -1.95
C ASN A 321 4.62 7.83 -3.29
N GLN A 322 4.05 7.32 -4.39
CA GLN A 322 4.20 7.93 -5.72
C GLN A 322 3.67 9.37 -5.74
N THR A 323 2.47 9.57 -5.20
CA THR A 323 1.80 10.87 -5.17
C THR A 323 2.62 11.92 -4.43
N ILE A 324 3.08 11.59 -3.22
CA ILE A 324 3.92 12.49 -2.42
C ILE A 324 5.27 12.74 -3.12
N THR A 325 5.84 11.72 -3.77
CA THR A 325 7.10 11.85 -4.51
C THR A 325 6.99 12.84 -5.66
N TRP A 326 5.96 12.79 -6.51
CA TRP A 326 5.85 13.77 -7.59
C TRP A 326 5.42 15.16 -7.11
N LEU A 327 4.73 15.26 -5.96
CA LEU A 327 4.30 16.56 -5.40
C LEU A 327 5.45 17.30 -4.68
N SER A 328 6.39 16.58 -4.08
CA SER A 328 7.43 17.16 -3.22
C SER A 328 8.86 16.90 -3.69
N GLY A 329 9.08 15.92 -4.57
CA GLY A 329 10.40 15.38 -4.88
C GLY A 329 10.94 14.38 -3.85
N LEU A 330 10.19 14.10 -2.76
CA LEU A 330 10.59 13.23 -1.66
C LEU A 330 9.49 12.18 -1.36
N PRO A 331 9.82 10.97 -0.89
CA PRO A 331 8.83 9.93 -0.62
C PRO A 331 8.03 10.20 0.67
N LEU A 332 7.26 9.21 1.14
CA LEU A 332 6.68 9.20 2.49
C LEU A 332 7.73 9.46 3.57
N ARG A 333 7.28 9.77 4.79
CA ARG A 333 8.11 10.21 5.93
C ARG A 333 8.77 11.55 5.65
N THR A 334 7.94 12.44 5.13
CA THR A 334 8.30 13.82 4.81
C THR A 334 7.33 14.74 5.55
N ARG A 335 7.89 15.68 6.31
CA ARG A 335 7.16 16.82 6.85
C ARG A 335 7.04 17.87 5.76
N VAL A 336 5.81 18.33 5.52
CA VAL A 336 5.51 19.35 4.53
C VAL A 336 4.91 20.56 5.21
N SER A 337 5.36 21.76 4.85
CA SER A 337 4.88 23.01 5.45
C SER A 337 4.96 24.15 4.43
N SER A 338 3.89 24.93 4.34
CA SER A 338 3.92 26.19 3.61
C SER A 338 4.98 27.12 4.21
N PRO A 339 5.78 27.83 3.40
CA PRO A 339 6.77 28.80 3.88
C PRO A 339 6.18 29.86 4.81
N ALA A 340 4.92 30.22 4.61
CA ALA A 340 4.23 31.25 5.38
C ALA A 340 3.83 30.80 6.80
N ARG A 341 3.86 29.49 7.10
CA ARG A 341 3.36 28.95 8.38
C ARG A 341 4.33 29.17 9.53
N VAL A 342 5.61 28.82 9.34
CA VAL A 342 6.67 29.01 10.34
C VAL A 342 7.88 29.60 9.63
N ALA A 343 8.08 30.91 9.83
CA ALA A 343 9.20 31.64 9.25
C ALA A 343 10.54 30.99 9.65
N GLY A 344 11.41 30.78 8.66
CA GLY A 344 12.73 30.16 8.87
C GLY A 344 12.73 28.62 8.96
N SER A 345 11.56 27.95 8.88
CA SER A 345 11.52 26.49 8.79
C SER A 345 11.62 26.00 7.34
N ALA A 346 12.28 24.86 7.12
CA ALA A 346 12.29 24.21 5.82
C ALA A 346 10.87 23.77 5.44
N SER A 347 10.48 24.06 4.19
CA SER A 347 9.16 23.69 3.65
C SER A 347 9.00 22.18 3.49
N LEU A 348 10.10 21.47 3.31
CA LEU A 348 10.18 20.03 3.22
C LEU A 348 11.31 19.54 4.15
N ASP A 349 11.02 18.53 4.96
CA ASP A 349 12.00 17.85 5.80
C ASP A 349 11.73 16.35 5.73
N HIS A 350 12.65 15.58 5.14
CA HIS A 350 12.50 14.15 4.92
C HIS A 350 13.49 13.39 5.80
N ASP A 351 12.96 12.45 6.56
CA ASP A 351 13.77 11.54 7.36
C ASP A 351 13.01 10.22 7.57
N PRO A 352 13.44 9.13 6.91
CA PRO A 352 12.74 7.86 6.91
C PRO A 352 12.79 7.14 8.27
N TYR A 353 13.64 7.56 9.21
CA TYR A 353 13.73 7.00 10.55
C TYR A 353 12.99 7.87 11.57
N ARG A 354 13.28 9.17 11.60
CA ARG A 354 12.67 10.13 12.53
C ARG A 354 11.16 10.21 12.38
N TYR A 355 10.66 10.13 11.14
CA TYR A 355 9.23 10.29 10.83
C TYR A 355 8.45 8.98 10.74
N ARG A 356 8.96 7.89 11.33
CA ARG A 356 8.21 6.64 11.52
C ARG A 356 7.03 6.87 12.47
N THR A 357 5.82 6.53 12.03
CA THR A 357 4.59 6.64 12.86
C THR A 357 4.77 6.02 14.26
N ALA A 358 5.27 4.78 14.34
CA ALA A 358 5.44 4.09 15.62
C ALA A 358 6.39 4.83 16.58
N ARG A 359 7.49 5.38 16.05
CA ARG A 359 8.47 6.17 16.83
C ARG A 359 7.85 7.49 17.30
N LEU A 360 7.25 8.24 16.39
CA LEU A 360 6.63 9.54 16.68
C LEU A 360 5.58 9.44 17.79
N LEU A 361 4.75 8.39 17.75
CA LEU A 361 3.73 8.15 18.76
C LEU A 361 4.34 7.70 20.10
N ALA A 362 5.31 6.77 20.07
CA ALA A 362 5.96 6.27 21.28
C ALA A 362 6.73 7.36 22.03
N GLU A 363 7.42 8.26 21.30
CA GLU A 363 8.20 9.36 21.86
C GLU A 363 7.35 10.62 22.11
N ARG A 364 6.03 10.58 21.84
CA ARG A 364 5.09 11.71 22.01
C ARG A 364 5.56 12.97 21.28
N GLU A 365 6.12 12.77 20.09
CA GLU A 365 6.73 13.80 19.26
C GLU A 365 5.71 14.60 18.43
N VAL A 366 4.45 14.16 18.40
CA VAL A 366 3.34 14.72 17.64
C VAL A 366 2.20 15.11 18.59
N ASP A 367 1.44 16.15 18.22
CA ASP A 367 0.39 16.72 19.07
C ASP A 367 -1.03 16.60 18.49
N ALA A 368 -1.17 15.99 17.32
CA ALA A 368 -2.44 15.53 16.75
C ALA A 368 -2.18 14.40 15.73
N LEU A 369 -3.13 13.48 15.59
CA LEU A 369 -3.15 12.45 14.55
C LEU A 369 -4.37 12.62 13.66
N LEU A 370 -4.17 12.79 12.35
CA LEU A 370 -5.20 12.57 11.35
C LEU A 370 -4.98 11.20 10.73
N TRP A 371 -5.93 10.28 10.88
CA TRP A 371 -5.88 8.91 10.39
C TRP A 371 -6.82 8.72 9.19
N VAL A 372 -6.28 8.27 8.07
CA VAL A 372 -7.07 8.00 6.85
C VAL A 372 -7.12 6.50 6.56
N ALA A 373 -8.33 5.95 6.47
CA ALA A 373 -8.59 4.53 6.24
C ALA A 373 -9.84 4.32 5.37
N SER A 374 -9.73 4.59 4.07
CA SER A 374 -10.87 4.49 3.15
C SER A 374 -11.08 3.10 2.54
N PHE A 375 -10.14 2.16 2.66
CA PHE A 375 -10.28 0.80 2.09
C PHE A 375 -10.75 -0.20 3.15
N ALA A 376 -9.81 -0.85 3.84
CA ALA A 376 -10.11 -1.68 4.99
C ALA A 376 -10.27 -0.81 6.26
N PRO A 377 -11.18 -1.17 7.20
CA PRO A 377 -11.41 -0.43 8.43
C PRO A 377 -10.32 -0.69 9.47
N HIS A 378 -9.06 -0.46 9.09
CA HIS A 378 -7.92 -0.52 10.02
C HIS A 378 -8.00 0.66 10.98
N ALA A 379 -8.19 0.35 12.26
CA ALA A 379 -8.12 1.35 13.32
C ALA A 379 -6.71 1.94 13.41
N TRP A 380 -6.64 3.17 13.93
CA TRP A 380 -5.39 3.81 14.32
C TRP A 380 -4.61 2.94 15.33
N PRO A 381 -3.30 3.20 15.54
CA PRO A 381 -2.48 2.42 16.46
C PRO A 381 -3.11 2.31 17.85
N ALA A 382 -3.23 1.09 18.37
CA ALA A 382 -3.83 0.85 19.69
C ALA A 382 -3.04 1.49 20.85
N SER A 383 -1.75 1.79 20.61
CA SER A 383 -0.87 2.51 21.54
C SER A 383 -1.10 4.03 21.57
N LEU A 384 -2.04 4.56 20.80
CA LEU A 384 -2.33 5.99 20.75
C LEU A 384 -2.79 6.50 22.12
N ASP A 385 -2.11 7.51 22.63
CA ASP A 385 -2.50 8.19 23.87
C ASP A 385 -3.95 8.74 23.73
N PRO A 386 -4.89 8.38 24.64
CA PRO A 386 -6.25 8.91 24.61
C PRO A 386 -6.32 10.44 24.69
N ALA A 387 -5.32 11.10 25.29
CA ALA A 387 -5.26 12.55 25.36
C ALA A 387 -4.88 13.20 24.03
N LEU A 388 -4.20 12.48 23.13
CA LEU A 388 -3.82 13.02 21.82
C LEU A 388 -5.08 13.23 20.96
N PRO A 389 -5.28 14.43 20.37
CA PRO A 389 -6.32 14.64 19.38
C PRO A 389 -6.23 13.65 18.22
N LEU A 390 -7.35 12.99 17.94
CA LEU A 390 -7.50 12.06 16.83
C LEU A 390 -8.60 12.54 15.89
N ILE A 391 -8.28 12.65 14.60
CA ILE A 391 -9.23 12.91 13.51
C ILE A 391 -9.20 11.69 12.61
N VAL A 392 -10.34 11.08 12.31
CA VAL A 392 -10.44 9.89 11.48
C VAL A 392 -11.29 10.19 10.26
N LEU A 393 -10.71 10.06 9.08
CA LEU A 393 -11.42 10.03 7.80
C LEU A 393 -11.41 8.59 7.32
N GLY A 394 -12.49 7.83 7.53
CA GLY A 394 -12.39 6.39 7.36
C GLY A 394 -13.69 5.67 7.07
N HIS A 395 -13.56 4.38 6.79
CA HIS A 395 -14.65 3.47 6.51
C HIS A 395 -15.72 3.50 7.63
N PRO A 396 -17.04 3.48 7.32
CA PRO A 396 -18.13 3.51 8.30
C PRO A 396 -18.00 2.55 9.50
N ALA A 397 -17.42 1.36 9.28
CA ALA A 397 -17.16 0.36 10.31
C ALA A 397 -16.22 0.85 11.45
N LEU A 398 -15.50 1.97 11.29
CA LEU A 398 -14.68 2.58 12.34
C LEU A 398 -15.49 3.45 13.32
N ALA A 399 -16.74 3.80 13.00
CA ALA A 399 -17.56 4.67 13.84
C ALA A 399 -17.75 4.14 15.29
N PRO A 400 -18.00 2.83 15.53
CA PRO A 400 -18.12 2.32 16.89
C PRO A 400 -16.83 2.48 17.71
N ALA A 401 -15.67 2.22 17.11
CA ALA A 401 -14.38 2.39 17.77
C ALA A 401 -14.11 3.87 18.10
N ALA A 402 -14.44 4.79 17.18
CA ALA A 402 -14.30 6.22 17.41
C ALA A 402 -15.23 6.71 18.53
N ARG A 403 -16.46 6.23 18.56
CA ARG A 403 -17.43 6.51 19.62
C ARG A 403 -16.94 6.00 20.97
N ALA A 404 -16.42 4.78 21.01
CA ALA A 404 -15.89 4.16 22.23
C ALA A 404 -14.63 4.87 22.76
N ARG A 405 -13.78 5.42 21.89
CA ARG A 405 -12.63 6.23 22.30
C ARG A 405 -13.05 7.50 23.04
N GLY A 406 -14.15 8.13 22.63
CA GLY A 406 -14.73 9.29 23.31
C GLY A 406 -13.93 10.57 23.08
N ALA A 407 -13.55 11.26 24.16
CA ALA A 407 -12.96 12.59 24.13
C ALA A 407 -11.74 12.72 23.19
N ASN A 408 -11.55 13.91 22.64
CA ASN A 408 -10.49 14.26 21.69
C ASN A 408 -10.52 13.38 20.43
N THR A 409 -11.72 12.98 19.98
CA THR A 409 -11.89 12.13 18.79
C THR A 409 -12.90 12.77 17.85
N VAL A 410 -12.53 12.92 16.59
CA VAL A 410 -13.43 13.24 15.49
C VAL A 410 -13.40 12.09 14.50
N PHE A 411 -14.56 11.62 14.06
CA PHE A 411 -14.70 10.64 12.99
C PHE A 411 -15.67 11.16 11.94
N ILE A 412 -15.28 11.04 10.68
CA ILE A 412 -16.10 11.37 9.51
C ILE A 412 -16.05 10.16 8.56
N PRO A 413 -17.20 9.55 8.22
CA PRO A 413 -17.24 8.44 7.29
C PRO A 413 -16.90 8.92 5.88
N VAL A 414 -16.12 8.13 5.14
CA VAL A 414 -15.69 8.47 3.78
C VAL A 414 -16.06 7.39 2.77
N ALA A 415 -16.21 7.80 1.51
CA ALA A 415 -16.37 6.88 0.38
C ALA A 415 -15.09 6.06 0.16
N THR A 416 -15.26 4.77 -0.14
CA THR A 416 -14.15 3.91 -0.58
C THR A 416 -13.95 4.02 -2.10
N PRO A 417 -12.75 4.41 -2.59
CA PRO A 417 -12.46 4.42 -4.03
C PRO A 417 -12.59 3.02 -4.64
N GLY A 418 -13.25 2.92 -5.79
CA GLY A 418 -13.58 1.65 -6.45
C GLY A 418 -14.81 0.92 -5.88
N ILE A 419 -15.34 1.39 -4.74
CA ILE A 419 -16.56 0.85 -4.14
C ILE A 419 -17.67 1.88 -4.18
N ASP A 420 -17.50 3.05 -3.58
CA ASP A 420 -18.50 4.11 -3.48
C ASP A 420 -18.22 5.30 -4.41
N SER A 421 -16.96 5.44 -4.84
CA SER A 421 -16.50 6.55 -5.68
C SER A 421 -15.50 6.06 -6.73
N GLY A 422 -15.27 6.85 -7.77
CA GLY A 422 -14.14 6.63 -8.67
C GLY A 422 -12.82 7.05 -8.02
N GLY A 423 -11.71 6.76 -8.69
CA GLY A 423 -10.37 7.17 -8.21
C GLY A 423 -9.25 6.56 -9.04
N HIS A 424 -8.02 6.70 -8.57
CA HIS A 424 -6.86 6.08 -9.22
C HIS A 424 -5.95 5.40 -8.20
N LEU A 425 -5.47 4.20 -8.53
CA LEU A 425 -4.46 3.49 -7.75
C LEU A 425 -3.30 3.03 -8.62
N PHE A 426 -2.10 3.07 -8.06
CA PHE A 426 -0.93 2.45 -8.65
C PHE A 426 -0.90 0.97 -8.33
N ARG A 427 -0.74 0.14 -9.37
CA ARG A 427 -0.54 -1.30 -9.24
C ARG A 427 0.86 -1.58 -8.71
N VAL A 428 1.06 -2.78 -8.16
CA VAL A 428 2.32 -3.24 -7.53
C VAL A 428 3.58 -3.03 -8.38
N ASP A 429 3.46 -3.03 -9.71
CA ASP A 429 4.55 -2.78 -10.65
C ASP A 429 4.88 -1.28 -10.84
N SER A 430 4.24 -0.38 -10.07
CA SER A 430 4.48 1.06 -9.91
C SER A 430 4.39 1.95 -11.15
N SER A 431 4.44 1.38 -12.34
CA SER A 431 4.38 2.05 -13.63
C SER A 431 2.95 2.18 -14.18
N VAL A 432 2.01 1.40 -13.64
CA VAL A 432 0.63 1.35 -14.11
C VAL A 432 -0.30 1.95 -13.05
N ALA A 433 -0.93 3.06 -13.41
CA ALA A 433 -2.06 3.62 -12.67
C ALA A 433 -3.37 3.13 -13.31
N LEU A 434 -4.28 2.60 -12.50
CA LEU A 434 -5.55 2.05 -12.94
C LEU A 434 -6.71 2.94 -12.49
N PRO A 435 -7.66 3.29 -13.38
CA PRO A 435 -8.83 4.06 -13.03
C PRO A 435 -9.86 3.15 -12.34
N LEU A 436 -10.28 3.52 -11.14
CA LEU A 436 -11.31 2.82 -10.41
C LEU A 436 -12.69 3.36 -10.79
N ALA A 437 -13.61 2.46 -11.11
CA ALA A 437 -15.04 2.75 -11.21
C ALA A 437 -15.73 2.30 -9.93
N ALA A 438 -16.70 3.09 -9.45
CA ALA A 438 -17.46 2.75 -8.27
C ALA A 438 -18.30 1.48 -8.52
N ALA A 439 -18.13 0.45 -7.68
CA ALA A 439 -18.92 -0.78 -7.75
C ALA A 439 -20.38 -0.56 -7.33
N ARG A 440 -20.60 0.35 -6.37
CA ARG A 440 -21.89 0.88 -5.92
C ARG A 440 -21.82 2.40 -5.84
N GLY A 441 -22.91 3.06 -5.42
CA GLY A 441 -22.96 4.51 -5.30
C GLY A 441 -23.55 4.96 -3.96
N ALA A 442 -22.92 4.56 -2.85
CA ALA A 442 -23.31 5.08 -1.54
C ALA A 442 -23.04 6.59 -1.48
N ALA A 443 -23.94 7.36 -0.86
CA ALA A 443 -23.83 8.82 -0.76
C ALA A 443 -22.85 9.25 0.35
N LEU A 444 -21.61 8.78 0.26
CA LEU A 444 -20.49 9.16 1.13
C LEU A 444 -19.56 10.11 0.38
N GLU A 445 -18.96 11.06 1.10
CA GLU A 445 -17.99 11.97 0.49
C GLU A 445 -16.60 11.33 0.38
N PRO A 446 -15.89 11.51 -0.76
CA PRO A 446 -14.50 11.09 -0.88
C PRO A 446 -13.57 11.86 0.06
N VAL A 447 -12.45 11.23 0.44
CA VAL A 447 -11.38 11.86 1.25
C VAL A 447 -10.93 13.18 0.63
N ALA A 448 -10.83 13.26 -0.70
CA ALA A 448 -10.44 14.47 -1.42
C ALA A 448 -11.36 15.67 -1.14
N SER A 449 -12.69 15.45 -1.08
CA SER A 449 -13.68 16.50 -0.78
C SER A 449 -13.46 17.03 0.63
N LEU A 450 -13.44 16.12 1.62
CA LEU A 450 -13.33 16.48 3.03
C LEU A 450 -11.99 17.15 3.35
N ALA A 451 -10.87 16.65 2.80
CA ALA A 451 -9.56 17.25 2.99
C ALA A 451 -9.49 18.67 2.38
N THR A 452 -10.14 18.90 1.23
CA THR A 452 -10.25 20.23 0.62
C THR A 452 -11.07 21.18 1.49
N GLN A 453 -12.21 20.72 2.02
CA GLN A 453 -13.03 21.51 2.95
C GLN A 453 -12.27 21.85 4.23
N LEU A 454 -11.54 20.89 4.82
CA LEU A 454 -10.66 21.13 5.98
C LEU A 454 -9.58 22.16 5.66
N ALA A 455 -8.96 22.09 4.49
CA ALA A 455 -7.92 23.04 4.09
C ALA A 455 -8.49 24.46 3.95
N ALA A 456 -9.69 24.59 3.37
CA ALA A 456 -10.39 25.87 3.26
C ALA A 456 -10.75 26.46 4.64
N GLN A 457 -11.26 25.63 5.56
CA GLN A 457 -11.56 26.06 6.93
C GLN A 457 -10.30 26.46 7.70
N LEU A 458 -9.20 25.73 7.52
CA LEU A 458 -7.91 26.06 8.14
C LEU A 458 -7.37 27.40 7.65
N ALA A 459 -7.50 27.69 6.35
CA ALA A 459 -7.08 28.96 5.77
C ALA A 459 -7.95 30.15 6.20
N ALA A 460 -9.22 29.91 6.53
CA ALA A 460 -10.15 30.94 7.01
C ALA A 460 -9.97 31.30 8.49
N GLN A 461 -9.31 30.44 9.28
CA GLN A 461 -9.00 30.76 10.69
C GLN A 461 -7.84 31.75 10.77
N PRO A 462 -7.90 32.80 11.61
CA PRO A 462 -6.80 33.74 11.76
C PRO A 462 -5.57 32.97 12.26
N ALA A 463 -4.48 33.00 11.48
CA ALA A 463 -3.26 32.30 11.82
C ALA A 463 -2.77 32.74 13.20
N THR A 464 -2.89 31.88 14.20
CA THR A 464 -2.08 31.96 15.41
C THR A 464 -0.64 31.75 14.95
N ARG A 465 0.07 32.85 14.66
CA ARG A 465 1.50 32.81 14.35
C ARG A 465 2.18 32.16 15.54
N LEU A 466 2.63 30.92 15.37
CA LEU A 466 3.48 30.28 16.36
C LEU A 466 4.77 31.11 16.40
N PRO A 467 5.16 31.66 17.56
CA PRO A 467 6.41 32.41 17.67
C PRO A 467 7.56 31.51 17.24
N ALA A 468 8.49 32.06 16.44
CA ALA A 468 9.75 31.39 16.15
C ALA A 468 10.44 31.15 17.50
N HIS A 469 10.63 29.88 17.86
CA HIS A 469 11.35 29.57 19.09
C HIS A 469 12.82 29.92 18.87
N GLU A 470 13.33 30.90 19.63
CA GLU A 470 14.76 31.07 19.82
C GLU A 470 15.34 29.72 20.27
N ALA A 471 16.29 29.21 19.50
CA ALA A 471 17.13 28.10 19.91
C ALA A 471 17.78 28.50 21.24
N ARG A 472 17.36 27.87 22.34
CA ARG A 472 18.13 27.98 23.58
C ARG A 472 19.43 27.18 23.41
N PRO A 473 20.57 27.74 23.86
CA PRO A 473 21.91 27.25 23.56
C PRO A 473 22.20 25.86 24.10
#